data_AF-A0A379YQD8-F1
#
_entry.id   AF-A0A379YQD8-F1
#
_cell.length_a   1.000
_cell.length_b   1.000
_cell.length_c   1.000
_cell.angle_alpha   90.00
_cell.angle_beta   90.00
_cell.angle_gamma   90.00
#
_symmetry.space_group_name_H-M   'P 1'
#
loop_
_entity.id
_entity.type
_entity.pdbx_description
1 polymer ?
#
loop_
_entity_poly.entity_id
_entity_poly.type
_entity_poly.pdbx_seq_one_letter_code
_entity_poly.pdbx_strand_id
1 'polypeptide(L)'
;MLVSPSVQKRKQIENDKVINDEIPYIGHVDNFTVTTDGRDYIQLIKISGISFLSADDIEVNSWHRSLNNTLRSMAAAYPNVSFWTHIDRHVENAYPAGVSGNYFADQLDSVYGARMKKNEDEG
;
A
#
# COMPACT_ATOMS: atom_id res chain seq x y z
N MET A 1 16.69 1.39 -20.08
CA MET A 1 16.36 -0.04 -19.87
C MET A 1 15.29 -0.08 -18.79
N LEU A 2 14.01 -0.13 -19.20
CA LEU A 2 12.88 -0.11 -18.26
C LEU A 2 12.79 -1.48 -17.60
N VAL A 3 13.12 -1.54 -16.32
CA VAL A 3 12.92 -2.73 -15.51
C VAL A 3 11.42 -3.00 -15.47
N SER A 4 11.00 -4.14 -15.99
CA SER A 4 9.58 -4.55 -16.02
C SER A 4 9.00 -4.46 -14.60
N PRO A 5 7.74 -4.01 -14.42
CA PRO A 5 7.08 -3.90 -13.10
C PRO A 5 7.13 -5.20 -12.28
N SER A 6 7.32 -6.36 -12.92
CA SER A 6 7.51 -7.66 -12.27
C SER A 6 8.85 -7.84 -11.54
N VAL A 7 9.87 -7.03 -11.85
CA VAL A 7 11.21 -7.09 -11.25
C VAL A 7 11.33 -6.10 -10.09
N GLN A 8 10.71 -4.91 -10.18
CA GLN A 8 10.58 -3.97 -9.07
C GLN A 8 9.86 -4.62 -7.88
N LYS A 9 8.75 -5.31 -8.17
CA LYS A 9 7.93 -6.03 -7.17
C LYS A 9 8.73 -7.11 -6.42
N ARG A 10 9.69 -7.76 -7.08
CA ARG A 10 10.55 -8.80 -6.46
C ARG A 10 11.57 -8.21 -5.50
N LYS A 11 12.26 -7.13 -5.89
CA LYS A 11 13.18 -6.42 -4.99
C LYS A 11 12.45 -5.82 -3.77
N GLN A 12 11.21 -5.37 -3.96
CA GLN A 12 10.39 -4.85 -2.86
C GLN A 12 10.01 -5.93 -1.83
N ILE A 13 9.64 -7.14 -2.28
CA ILE A 13 9.34 -8.28 -1.38
C ILE A 13 10.59 -8.71 -0.58
N GLU A 14 11.77 -8.59 -1.18
CA GLU A 14 13.04 -9.00 -0.56
C GLU A 14 13.47 -8.10 0.62
N ASN A 15 13.04 -6.83 0.62
CA ASN A 15 13.24 -5.90 1.73
C ASN A 15 12.14 -5.97 2.79
N ASP A 16 11.06 -6.69 2.51
CA ASP A 16 9.95 -6.81 3.43
C ASP A 16 10.29 -7.83 4.51
N LYS A 17 10.15 -7.44 5.78
CA LYS A 17 10.55 -8.30 6.90
C LYS A 17 9.66 -9.53 6.89
N VAL A 18 10.21 -10.70 6.59
CA VAL A 18 9.46 -11.96 6.59
C VAL A 18 9.00 -12.27 8.02
N ILE A 19 7.69 -12.12 8.30
CA ILE A 19 7.05 -12.31 9.62
C ILE A 19 6.70 -13.81 9.86
N ASN A 20 7.41 -14.74 9.22
CA ASN A 20 6.95 -16.14 9.13
C ASN A 20 6.87 -16.86 10.48
N ASP A 21 7.58 -16.38 11.50
CA ASP A 21 7.68 -17.07 12.79
C ASP A 21 6.59 -16.69 13.80
N GLU A 22 5.76 -15.67 13.54
CA GLU A 22 4.86 -15.13 14.57
C GLU A 22 3.40 -15.63 14.50
N ILE A 23 2.99 -16.29 13.40
CA ILE A 23 1.59 -16.75 13.22
C ILE A 23 1.56 -18.26 12.93
N PRO A 24 1.00 -19.11 13.81
CA PRO A 24 0.89 -20.55 13.58
C PRO A 24 -0.24 -20.87 12.60
N TYR A 25 0.01 -20.74 11.29
CA TYR A 25 -0.94 -21.14 10.24
C TYR A 25 -0.70 -22.59 9.79
N ILE A 26 -1.77 -23.35 9.59
CA ILE A 26 -1.73 -24.73 9.09
C ILE A 26 -1.78 -24.76 7.56
N GLY A 27 -2.50 -23.83 6.94
CA GLY A 27 -2.64 -23.82 5.50
C GLY A 27 -3.51 -22.68 4.96
N HIS A 28 -3.53 -22.58 3.65
CA HIS A 28 -4.35 -21.62 2.91
C HIS A 28 -5.72 -22.21 2.62
N VAL A 29 -6.76 -21.44 2.93
CA VAL A 29 -8.14 -21.69 2.49
C VAL A 29 -8.38 -21.04 1.12
N ASP A 30 -7.82 -19.85 0.93
CA ASP A 30 -7.80 -19.09 -0.31
C ASP A 30 -6.52 -18.21 -0.34
N ASN A 31 -6.28 -17.52 -1.46
CA ASN A 31 -5.14 -16.62 -1.69
C ASN A 31 -4.93 -15.57 -0.59
N PHE A 32 -6.00 -15.16 0.10
CA PHE A 32 -5.96 -14.13 1.14
C PHE A 32 -6.44 -14.63 2.51
N THR A 33 -6.67 -15.93 2.67
CA THR A 33 -7.22 -16.50 3.90
C THR A 33 -6.43 -17.73 4.33
N VAL A 34 -5.96 -17.73 5.57
CA VAL A 34 -5.26 -18.86 6.18
C VAL A 34 -6.05 -19.39 7.37
N THR A 35 -5.87 -20.67 7.68
CA THR A 35 -6.40 -21.30 8.90
C THR A 35 -5.29 -21.53 9.90
N THR A 36 -5.57 -21.31 11.19
CA THR A 36 -4.63 -21.52 12.30
C THR A 36 -4.77 -22.90 12.92
N ASP A 37 -3.83 -23.28 13.77
CA ASP A 37 -3.91 -24.48 14.61
C ASP A 37 -5.13 -24.50 15.55
N GLY A 38 -5.55 -23.33 16.01
CA GLY A 38 -6.78 -23.10 16.77
C GLY A 38 -8.08 -23.28 15.98
N ARG A 39 -8.02 -23.59 14.67
CA ARG A 39 -9.17 -23.59 13.73
C ARG A 39 -9.83 -22.23 13.54
N ASP A 40 -9.09 -21.15 13.82
CA ASP A 40 -9.51 -19.81 13.46
C ASP A 40 -9.12 -19.51 12.00
N TYR A 41 -9.75 -18.47 11.45
CA TYR A 41 -9.41 -17.95 10.13
C TYR A 41 -8.79 -16.58 10.26
N ILE A 42 -7.70 -16.36 9.54
CA ILE A 42 -7.08 -15.06 9.38
C ILE A 42 -7.23 -14.65 7.92
N GLN A 43 -7.86 -13.50 7.69
CA GLN A 43 -8.01 -12.93 6.36
C GLN A 43 -7.17 -11.67 6.23
N LEU A 44 -6.40 -11.57 5.14
CA LEU A 44 -5.61 -10.41 4.80
C LEU A 44 -6.36 -9.51 3.83
N ILE A 45 -6.58 -8.25 4.22
CA ILE A 45 -7.16 -7.22 3.36
C ILE A 45 -6.10 -6.16 3.13
N LYS A 46 -5.62 -6.04 1.89
CA LYS A 46 -4.71 -4.95 1.49
C LYS A 46 -5.53 -3.72 1.11
N ILE A 47 -5.35 -2.64 1.85
CA ILE A 47 -5.90 -1.33 1.53
C ILE A 47 -4.80 -0.52 0.84
N SER A 48 -5.08 -0.01 -0.36
CA SER A 48 -4.15 0.91 -1.04
C SER A 48 -4.32 2.30 -0.44
N GLY A 49 -3.20 3.03 -0.26
CA GLY A 49 -3.23 4.40 0.23
C GLY A 49 -4.02 5.33 -0.68
N ILE A 50 -4.63 6.36 -0.11
CA ILE A 50 -5.25 7.45 -0.85
C ILE A 50 -4.21 8.56 -1.00
N SER A 51 -4.10 9.18 -2.19
CA SER A 51 -3.21 10.33 -2.40
C SER A 51 -3.64 11.49 -1.51
N PHE A 52 -2.80 11.83 -0.54
CA PHE A 52 -3.07 12.88 0.45
C PHE A 52 -2.55 14.26 0.03
N LEU A 53 -1.72 14.34 -1.02
CA LEU A 53 -0.98 15.56 -1.36
C LEU A 53 -1.87 16.74 -1.79
N SER A 54 -3.12 16.48 -2.15
CA SER A 54 -4.10 17.49 -2.56
C SER A 54 -5.38 17.49 -1.72
N ALA A 55 -5.46 16.65 -0.68
CA ALA A 55 -6.63 16.58 0.20
C ALA A 55 -6.50 17.62 1.32
N ASP A 56 -7.60 18.28 1.67
CA ASP A 56 -7.63 19.17 2.83
C ASP A 56 -7.57 18.35 4.13
N ASP A 57 -7.03 18.93 5.20
CA ASP A 57 -6.90 18.28 6.51
C ASP A 57 -8.26 17.80 7.05
N ILE A 58 -9.33 18.53 6.71
CA ILE A 58 -10.72 18.16 7.07
C ILE A 58 -11.13 16.86 6.39
N GLU A 59 -10.77 16.69 5.12
CA GLU A 59 -11.12 15.53 4.30
C GLU A 59 -10.37 14.28 4.79
N VAL A 60 -9.07 14.40 5.04
CA VAL A 60 -8.25 13.32 5.61
C VAL A 60 -8.82 12.86 6.96
N ASN A 61 -9.15 13.82 7.84
CA ASN A 61 -9.76 13.49 9.13
C ASN A 61 -11.14 12.82 8.99
N SER A 62 -11.93 13.19 7.99
CA SER A 62 -13.21 12.55 7.70
C SER A 62 -13.03 11.07 7.34
N TRP A 63 -12.04 10.74 6.51
CA TRP A 63 -11.71 9.35 6.16
C TRP A 63 -11.25 8.55 7.36
N HIS A 64 -10.39 9.12 8.21
CA HIS A 64 -9.95 8.47 9.45
C HIS A 64 -11.13 8.15 10.37
N ARG A 65 -12.08 9.09 10.53
CA ARG A 65 -13.29 8.86 11.34
C ARG A 65 -14.19 7.79 10.73
N SER A 66 -14.40 7.84 9.41
CA SER A 66 -15.21 6.85 8.70
C SER A 66 -14.66 5.44 8.88
N LEU A 67 -13.35 5.25 8.68
CA LEU A 67 -12.67 3.97 8.88
C LEU A 67 -12.85 3.46 10.32
N ASN A 68 -12.58 4.31 11.31
CA ASN A 68 -12.69 3.95 12.72
C ASN A 68 -14.13 3.56 13.10
N ASN A 69 -15.12 4.27 12.58
CA ASN A 69 -16.52 3.95 12.82
C ASN A 69 -16.90 2.60 12.22
N THR A 70 -16.48 2.32 10.98
CA THR A 70 -16.72 1.03 10.33
C THR A 70 -16.13 -0.13 11.13
N LEU A 71 -14.85 -0.03 11.51
CA LEU A 71 -14.18 -1.09 12.29
C LEU A 71 -14.88 -1.32 13.64
N ARG A 72 -15.30 -0.25 14.33
CA ARG A 72 -16.03 -0.34 15.59
C ARG A 72 -17.40 -0.99 15.41
N SER A 73 -18.14 -0.64 14.36
CA SER A 73 -19.44 -1.23 14.05
C SER A 73 -19.32 -2.73 13.78
N MET A 74 -18.27 -3.17 13.08
CA MET A 74 -18.03 -4.59 12.84
C MET A 74 -17.68 -5.33 14.14
N ALA A 75 -16.79 -4.77 14.96
CA ALA A 75 -16.42 -5.36 16.26
C ALA A 75 -17.62 -5.46 17.21
N ALA A 76 -18.54 -4.49 17.17
CA ALA A 76 -19.77 -4.53 17.96
C ALA A 76 -20.78 -5.58 17.46
N ALA A 77 -20.86 -5.79 16.15
CA ALA A 77 -21.77 -6.76 15.55
C ALA A 77 -21.28 -8.22 15.68
N TYR A 78 -19.96 -8.43 15.70
CA TYR A 78 -19.34 -9.76 15.69
C TYR A 78 -18.33 -9.92 16.82
N PRO A 79 -18.70 -10.57 17.95
CA PRO A 79 -17.84 -10.67 19.14
C PRO A 79 -16.65 -11.63 18.96
N ASN A 80 -16.67 -12.47 17.92
CA ASN A 80 -15.62 -13.43 17.58
C ASN A 80 -14.66 -12.90 16.50
N VAL A 81 -14.74 -11.62 16.15
CA VAL A 81 -13.86 -10.99 15.17
C VAL A 81 -12.92 -10.04 15.89
N SER A 82 -11.63 -10.15 15.57
CA SER A 82 -10.59 -9.23 16.03
C SER A 82 -9.91 -8.61 14.82
N PHE A 83 -9.55 -7.34 14.92
CA PHE A 83 -8.87 -6.59 13.87
C PHE A 83 -7.45 -6.23 14.30
N TRP A 84 -6.50 -6.43 13.41
CA TRP A 84 -5.14 -5.94 13.54
C TRP A 84 -4.78 -5.19 12.27
N THR A 85 -4.10 -4.05 12.42
CA THR A 85 -3.63 -3.24 11.30
C THR A 85 -2.12 -3.16 11.39
N HIS A 86 -1.46 -3.41 10.26
CA HIS A 86 -0.05 -3.09 10.06
C HIS A 86 0.06 -2.06 8.93
N ILE A 87 0.89 -1.05 9.13
CA ILE A 87 1.17 -0.04 8.11
C ILE A 87 2.56 -0.32 7.57
N ASP A 88 2.58 -0.77 6.32
CA ASP A 88 3.82 -0.83 5.56
C ASP A 88 4.05 0.52 4.85
N ARG A 89 5.22 1.10 5.06
CA ARG A 89 5.60 2.39 4.48
C ARG A 89 6.64 2.16 3.41
N HIS A 90 6.21 2.25 2.16
CA HIS A 90 7.12 2.30 1.02
C HIS A 90 7.31 3.73 0.54
N VAL A 91 8.55 4.08 0.23
CA VAL A 91 8.84 5.31 -0.52
C VAL A 91 8.50 5.03 -1.98
N GLU A 92 7.46 5.68 -2.50
CA GLU A 92 7.13 5.64 -3.93
C GLU A 92 7.80 6.81 -4.66
N ASN A 93 8.87 6.52 -5.40
CA ASN A 93 9.57 7.50 -6.25
C ASN A 93 9.04 7.55 -7.69
N ALA A 94 7.85 7.00 -7.94
CA ALA A 94 7.28 6.92 -9.27
C ALA A 94 6.86 8.32 -9.75
N TYR A 95 7.64 8.91 -10.65
CA TYR A 95 7.23 10.13 -11.36
C TYR A 95 6.03 9.80 -12.26
N PRO A 96 4.85 10.43 -12.06
CA PRO A 96 3.67 10.14 -12.86
C PRO A 96 3.91 10.61 -14.29
N ALA A 97 3.69 9.73 -15.27
CA ALA A 97 3.74 10.14 -16.67
C ALA A 97 2.54 11.03 -16.97
N GLY A 98 2.78 12.31 -17.25
CA GLY A 98 1.76 13.23 -17.74
C GLY A 98 1.64 13.15 -19.26
N VAL A 99 0.42 13.06 -19.79
CA VAL A 99 0.18 13.33 -21.21
C VAL A 99 -0.40 14.73 -21.29
N SER A 100 0.39 15.68 -21.77
CA SER A 100 -0.09 17.04 -21.99
C SER A 100 -0.23 17.28 -23.50
N GLY A 101 -1.28 18.00 -23.92
CA GLY A 101 -1.46 18.37 -25.32
C GLY A 101 -0.61 19.58 -25.74
N ASN A 102 0.32 20.02 -24.89
CA ASN A 102 1.07 21.26 -25.05
C ASN A 102 2.58 20.97 -25.04
N TYR A 103 3.26 21.36 -26.12
CA TYR A 103 4.70 21.19 -26.30
C TYR A 103 5.55 21.67 -25.11
N PHE A 104 5.19 22.81 -24.52
CA PHE A 104 5.92 23.34 -23.35
C PHE A 104 5.75 22.43 -22.12
N ALA A 105 4.55 21.91 -21.89
CA ALA A 105 4.26 21.07 -20.75
C ALA A 105 4.90 19.68 -20.89
N ASP A 106 4.96 19.12 -22.10
CA ASP A 106 5.69 17.87 -22.37
C ASP A 106 7.21 18.04 -22.19
N GLN A 107 7.76 19.17 -22.63
CA GLN A 107 9.17 19.47 -22.43
C GLN A 107 9.50 19.67 -20.95
N LEU A 108 8.64 20.38 -20.21
CA LEU A 108 8.78 20.57 -18.78
C LEU A 108 8.72 19.24 -18.03
N ASP A 109 7.74 18.39 -18.36
CA ASP A 109 7.57 17.05 -17.80
C ASP A 109 8.81 16.17 -18.01
N SER A 110 9.36 16.18 -19.23
CA SER A 110 10.57 15.44 -19.55
C SER A 110 11.80 15.90 -18.76
N VAL A 111 11.98 17.22 -18.58
CA VAL A 111 13.13 17.78 -17.85
C VAL A 111 12.99 17.52 -16.35
N TYR A 112 11.80 17.72 -15.78
CA TYR A 112 11.52 17.46 -14.38
C TYR A 112 11.63 15.97 -14.03
N GLY A 113 11.05 15.09 -14.85
CA GLY A 113 11.15 13.65 -14.67
C GLY A 113 12.59 13.14 -14.73
N ALA A 114 13.43 13.71 -15.61
CA ALA A 114 14.85 13.36 -15.68
C ALA A 114 15.63 13.81 -14.42
N ARG A 115 15.33 15.01 -13.89
CA ARG A 115 15.97 15.53 -12.68
C ARG A 115 15.61 14.72 -11.44
N MET A 116 14.34 14.33 -11.29
CA MET A 116 13.88 13.52 -10.16
C MET A 116 14.56 12.14 -10.14
N LYS A 117 14.75 11.51 -11.31
CA LYS A 117 15.49 10.24 -11.44
C LYS A 117 16.97 10.37 -11.09
N LYS A 118 17.62 11.49 -11.44
CA LYS A 118 19.05 11.68 -11.14
C LYS A 118 19.33 11.83 -9.64
N ASN A 119 18.48 12.55 -8.91
CA ASN A 119 18.61 12.69 -7.46
C ASN A 119 18.43 11.35 -6.70
N GLU A 120 17.83 10.35 -7.34
CA GLU A 120 17.61 9.01 -6.78
C GLU A 120 18.87 8.13 -6.82
N ASP A 121 19.81 8.38 -7.75
CA ASP A 121 21.05 7.59 -7.89
C ASP A 121 22.20 8.08 -6.98
N GLU A 122 22.09 9.28 -6.40
CA GLU A 122 23.15 9.95 -5.62
C GLU A 122 22.94 9.91 -4.09
N GLY A 123 21.82 9.36 -3.59
CA GLY A 123 21.47 9.28 -2.16
C GLY A 123 21.23 7.85 -1.68
#